data_AF-A0A8H6N975-F1
#
_entry.id   AF-A0A8H6N975-F1
#
_cell.length_a   1.000
_cell.length_b   1.000
_cell.length_c   1.000
_cell.angle_alpha   90.00
_cell.angle_beta   90.00
_cell.angle_gamma   90.00
#
_symmetry.space_group_name_H-M   'P 1'
#
loop_
_entity.id
_entity.type
_entity.pdbx_description
1 polymer ?
#
loop_
_entity_poly.entity_id
_entity_poly.type
_entity_poly.pdbx_seq_one_letter_code
_entity_poly.pdbx_strand_id
1 'polypeptide(L)'
;MEVAPAVQMPSWNSPRTGVTSTVASAKNNVQHEKAEESVLASVSKWLPPRDEDSDYWWSMAGSHFATLLRNADYSQEAQYEILLFVYHHIAPRLGSSPRTLALGSASGDSGLSIDGTHIEYSWRWNEPGTRPEIRTVMEPFSRFAGTYMDPLNIKPAIEMLYSIKPQIQSLDMSLFNHFVAKFYDAAHHKYLETNERPIMTNVCLGFEFHGRDILPKAYFFPRKLGQVGLTPMDVWEDAITSAVPDTPTFGNVFSFVKSEAPTLGLTLTPLWLGIDVVRPEDARIKFYCVESRTSFNSVRSILTMGGKIRVSSDLLGKTWELMKAVCTLPADFPQDKDLPRAPQYNISTDGVDTAGLWGMFAYYFDVGLRQKGSPDVKFYIPVCHYGADDEAIATALTKWMVDNGRGQYVDAYWQSLREIIPHRELRESRGVHMWVSMMIQGGKLQVTTYIAPEGHHPKRHGGVQGAHREIAARVTGQ
;
A
#
# COMPACT_ATOMS: atom_id res chain seq x y z
N MET A 1 -39.50 -35.66 -51.10
CA MET A 1 -38.07 -35.72 -51.47
C MET A 1 -37.30 -35.38 -50.20
N GLU A 2 -37.09 -36.37 -49.33
CA GLU A 2 -35.92 -37.28 -49.33
C GLU A 2 -34.68 -36.49 -48.86
N VAL A 3 -34.23 -36.53 -47.61
CA VAL A 3 -33.64 -37.64 -46.81
C VAL A 3 -32.53 -38.40 -47.54
N ALA A 4 -31.29 -37.98 -47.24
CA ALA A 4 -29.99 -38.69 -47.10
C ALA A 4 -29.59 -39.82 -48.09
N PRO A 5 -28.27 -40.09 -48.23
CA PRO A 5 -27.70 -41.11 -47.34
C PRO A 5 -26.27 -40.86 -46.86
N ALA A 6 -25.98 -41.48 -45.71
CA ALA A 6 -24.68 -41.83 -45.18
C ALA A 6 -24.31 -43.26 -45.60
N VAL A 7 -23.03 -43.61 -45.77
CA VAL A 7 -22.56 -45.03 -45.81
C VAL A 7 -21.12 -45.21 -45.26
N GLN A 8 -21.04 -46.00 -44.17
CA GLN A 8 -20.12 -47.08 -43.66
C GLN A 8 -18.58 -46.99 -43.82
N MET A 9 -17.73 -47.16 -42.78
CA MET A 9 -17.40 -48.27 -41.81
C MET A 9 -16.72 -49.52 -42.42
N PRO A 10 -15.66 -50.09 -41.79
CA PRO A 10 -15.79 -51.24 -40.84
C PRO A 10 -14.78 -51.20 -39.66
N SER A 11 -15.12 -51.48 -38.38
CA SER A 11 -15.47 -52.72 -37.66
C SER A 11 -14.31 -53.39 -36.86
N TRP A 12 -14.43 -53.34 -35.53
CA TRP A 12 -14.20 -54.39 -34.51
C TRP A 12 -12.82 -55.04 -34.29
N ASN A 13 -12.26 -54.91 -33.07
CA ASN A 13 -12.19 -56.00 -32.07
C ASN A 13 -11.58 -55.54 -30.71
N SER A 14 -12.25 -55.90 -29.61
CA SER A 14 -11.67 -56.01 -28.25
C SER A 14 -11.13 -57.43 -28.02
N PRO A 15 -10.20 -57.64 -27.06
CA PRO A 15 -10.67 -58.23 -25.79
C PRO A 15 -9.90 -57.80 -24.51
N ARG A 16 -10.71 -57.62 -23.45
CA ARG A 16 -10.56 -58.10 -22.06
C ARG A 16 -9.37 -57.69 -21.17
N THR A 17 -9.74 -56.90 -20.15
CA THR A 17 -9.55 -57.09 -18.68
C THR A 17 -8.17 -57.44 -18.11
N GLY A 18 -7.64 -56.50 -17.32
CA GLY A 18 -6.73 -56.75 -16.21
C GLY A 18 -6.91 -55.65 -15.17
N VAL A 19 -7.47 -56.00 -14.01
CA VAL A 19 -7.59 -55.14 -12.83
C VAL A 19 -6.30 -55.26 -12.01
N THR A 20 -5.59 -54.16 -11.78
CA THR A 20 -4.72 -53.97 -10.60
C THR A 20 -4.54 -52.48 -10.29
N SER A 21 -5.23 -52.05 -9.23
CA SER A 21 -4.79 -51.19 -8.11
C SER A 21 -3.66 -50.16 -8.32
N THR A 22 -4.00 -48.89 -8.05
CA THR A 22 -3.28 -47.90 -7.23
C THR A 22 -1.75 -47.82 -7.34
N VAL A 23 -1.28 -46.70 -7.90
CA VAL A 23 -0.18 -45.79 -7.45
C VAL A 23 0.27 -44.98 -8.68
N ALA A 24 -0.53 -43.99 -9.08
CA ALA A 24 -0.19 -43.06 -10.16
C ALA A 24 -0.87 -41.70 -9.93
N SER A 25 -0.65 -41.11 -8.74
CA SER A 25 -1.14 -39.76 -8.41
C SER A 25 -0.06 -38.82 -7.86
N ALA A 26 1.14 -39.32 -7.53
CA ALA A 26 2.21 -38.47 -7.00
C ALA A 26 3.23 -38.01 -8.07
N LYS A 27 3.32 -38.69 -9.23
CA LYS A 27 4.34 -38.36 -10.26
C LYS A 27 3.90 -37.31 -11.28
N ASN A 28 2.59 -37.14 -11.51
CA ASN A 28 2.08 -36.12 -12.44
C ASN A 28 2.06 -34.71 -11.85
N ASN A 29 2.00 -34.57 -10.52
CA ASN A 29 2.10 -33.24 -9.88
C ASN A 29 3.54 -32.71 -9.88
N VAL A 30 4.54 -33.58 -9.72
CA VAL A 30 5.95 -33.17 -9.67
C VAL A 30 6.50 -32.83 -11.07
N GLN A 31 5.86 -33.30 -12.16
CA GLN A 31 6.24 -32.96 -13.53
C GLN A 31 5.56 -31.68 -14.07
N HIS A 32 4.40 -31.26 -13.52
CA HIS A 32 3.80 -29.97 -13.87
C HIS A 32 4.44 -28.78 -13.15
N GLU A 33 5.08 -28.99 -12.00
CA GLU A 33 5.84 -27.95 -11.29
C GLU A 33 7.17 -27.57 -11.93
N LYS A 34 7.61 -28.26 -13.00
CA LYS A 34 8.98 -28.15 -13.52
C LYS A 34 9.15 -27.55 -14.92
N ALA A 35 8.15 -26.87 -15.48
CA ALA A 35 8.30 -26.25 -16.81
C ALA A 35 7.39 -25.04 -17.11
N GLU A 36 6.86 -24.30 -16.13
CA GLU A 36 6.51 -22.90 -16.39
C GLU A 36 7.78 -22.07 -16.20
N GLU A 37 8.40 -21.67 -17.31
CA GLU A 37 9.44 -20.64 -17.28
C GLU A 37 8.80 -19.41 -16.62
N SER A 38 9.27 -19.07 -15.41
CA SER A 38 8.71 -17.96 -14.63
C SER A 38 8.56 -16.73 -15.52
N VAL A 39 7.39 -16.07 -15.49
CA VAL A 39 7.12 -14.85 -16.26
C VAL A 39 8.24 -13.81 -16.04
N LEU A 40 8.78 -13.74 -14.82
CA LEU A 40 9.94 -12.91 -14.50
C LEU A 40 11.20 -13.29 -15.28
N ALA A 41 11.52 -14.57 -15.38
CA ALA A 41 12.69 -15.04 -16.14
C ALA A 41 12.52 -14.73 -17.63
N SER A 42 11.31 -14.96 -18.16
CA SER A 42 10.96 -14.63 -19.54
C SER A 42 11.09 -13.14 -19.85
N VAL A 43 10.54 -12.28 -18.98
CA VAL A 43 10.67 -10.82 -19.11
C VAL A 43 12.13 -10.38 -18.98
N SER A 44 12.83 -10.80 -17.92
CA SER A 44 14.20 -10.37 -17.61
C SER A 44 15.19 -10.73 -18.71
N LYS A 45 14.97 -11.83 -19.44
CA LYS A 45 15.80 -12.24 -20.59
C LYS A 45 15.87 -11.18 -21.70
N TRP A 46 14.82 -10.37 -21.87
CA TRP A 46 14.71 -9.40 -22.97
C TRP A 46 14.89 -7.94 -22.53
N LEU A 47 14.96 -7.69 -21.22
CA LEU A 47 15.14 -6.35 -20.70
C LEU A 47 16.62 -5.94 -20.77
N PRO A 48 16.93 -4.68 -21.13
CA PRO A 48 18.31 -4.21 -21.14
C PRO A 48 18.87 -4.10 -19.71
N PRO A 49 20.20 -4.08 -19.51
CA PRO A 49 20.76 -3.61 -18.26
C PRO A 49 20.52 -2.09 -18.08
N ARG A 50 20.48 -1.61 -16.85
CA ARG A 50 20.38 -0.17 -16.54
C ARG A 50 21.65 0.33 -15.86
N ASP A 51 21.53 0.69 -14.60
CA ASP A 51 22.60 1.10 -13.70
C ASP A 51 22.52 0.24 -12.44
N GLU A 52 23.58 0.28 -11.63
CA GLU A 52 23.71 -0.59 -10.45
C GLU A 52 22.54 -0.46 -9.48
N ASP A 53 22.01 0.76 -9.30
CA ASP A 53 20.89 1.02 -8.41
C ASP A 53 19.58 0.46 -8.97
N SER A 54 19.28 0.77 -10.22
CA SER A 54 18.08 0.30 -10.92
C SER A 54 18.06 -1.22 -11.07
N ASP A 55 19.20 -1.84 -11.34
CA ASP A 55 19.33 -3.30 -11.49
C ASP A 55 19.17 -4.01 -10.13
N TYR A 56 19.69 -3.43 -9.05
CA TYR A 56 19.42 -3.90 -7.69
C TYR A 56 17.91 -3.86 -7.38
N TRP A 57 17.28 -2.71 -7.64
CA TRP A 57 15.86 -2.53 -7.39
C TRP A 57 14.99 -3.41 -8.28
N TRP A 58 15.39 -3.69 -9.51
CA TRP A 58 14.70 -4.66 -10.37
C TRP A 58 14.81 -6.08 -9.82
N SER A 59 16.00 -6.50 -9.39
CA SER A 59 16.21 -7.82 -8.78
C SER A 59 15.28 -8.04 -7.58
N MET A 60 15.12 -7.02 -6.74
CA MET A 60 14.20 -7.06 -5.61
C MET A 60 12.73 -6.87 -6.02
N ALA A 61 12.34 -5.67 -6.48
CA ALA A 61 10.95 -5.35 -6.72
C ALA A 61 10.34 -6.21 -7.84
N GLY A 62 11.10 -6.51 -8.90
CA GLY A 62 10.65 -7.39 -9.98
C GLY A 62 10.33 -8.80 -9.47
N SER A 63 11.20 -9.38 -8.63
CA SER A 63 10.92 -10.70 -8.01
C SER A 63 9.74 -10.64 -7.05
N HIS A 64 9.65 -9.60 -6.23
CA HIS A 64 8.52 -9.42 -5.32
C HIS A 64 7.19 -9.30 -6.05
N PHE A 65 7.11 -8.48 -7.11
CA PHE A 65 5.90 -8.36 -7.92
C PHE A 65 5.55 -9.67 -8.62
N ALA A 66 6.51 -10.40 -9.16
CA ALA A 66 6.26 -11.70 -9.79
C ALA A 66 5.60 -12.67 -8.79
N THR A 67 6.13 -12.75 -7.56
CA THR A 67 5.56 -13.55 -6.48
C THR A 67 4.16 -13.08 -6.09
N LEU A 68 3.98 -11.79 -5.81
CA LEU A 68 2.71 -11.23 -5.35
C LEU A 68 1.60 -11.44 -6.38
N LEU A 69 1.89 -11.19 -7.66
CA LEU A 69 0.91 -11.32 -8.75
C LEU A 69 0.54 -12.79 -8.99
N ARG A 70 1.52 -13.69 -9.01
CA ARG A 70 1.27 -15.13 -9.13
C ARG A 70 0.40 -15.64 -7.98
N ASN A 71 0.78 -15.30 -6.75
CA ASN A 71 0.10 -15.79 -5.54
C ASN A 71 -1.28 -15.12 -5.34
N ALA A 72 -1.53 -13.96 -5.95
CA ALA A 72 -2.83 -13.31 -5.99
C ALA A 72 -3.66 -13.66 -7.24
N ASP A 73 -3.30 -14.73 -7.96
CA ASP A 73 -4.04 -15.29 -9.11
C ASP A 73 -4.25 -14.28 -10.27
N TYR A 74 -3.21 -13.52 -10.59
CA TYR A 74 -3.18 -12.69 -11.81
C TYR A 74 -2.87 -13.56 -13.02
N SER A 75 -3.56 -13.30 -14.14
CA SER A 75 -3.26 -13.98 -15.42
C SER A 75 -1.82 -13.71 -15.87
N GLN A 76 -1.25 -14.60 -16.68
CA GLN A 76 0.11 -14.44 -17.19
C GLN A 76 0.26 -13.13 -17.96
N GLU A 77 -0.74 -12.73 -18.76
CA GLU A 77 -0.72 -11.47 -19.52
C GLU A 77 -0.65 -10.25 -18.59
N ALA A 78 -1.39 -10.27 -17.48
CA ALA A 78 -1.31 -9.22 -16.47
C ALA A 78 0.07 -9.22 -15.78
N GLN A 79 0.63 -10.39 -15.49
CA GLN A 79 1.98 -10.50 -14.93
C GLN A 79 3.04 -9.89 -15.86
N TYR A 80 2.98 -10.18 -17.17
CA TYR A 80 3.88 -9.57 -18.16
C TYR A 80 3.74 -8.04 -18.19
N GLU A 81 2.51 -7.52 -18.31
CA GLU A 81 2.24 -6.08 -18.40
C GLU A 81 2.77 -5.34 -17.15
N ILE A 82 2.47 -5.87 -15.96
CA ILE A 82 2.85 -5.24 -14.70
C ILE A 82 4.36 -5.33 -14.48
N LEU A 83 5.02 -6.46 -14.80
CA LEU A 83 6.48 -6.57 -14.66
C LEU A 83 7.23 -5.63 -15.60
N LEU A 84 6.74 -5.44 -16.83
CA LEU A 84 7.29 -4.44 -17.75
C LEU A 84 7.11 -3.02 -17.19
N PHE A 85 5.93 -2.71 -16.64
CA PHE A 85 5.68 -1.44 -15.97
C PHE A 85 6.63 -1.21 -14.79
N VAL A 86 6.80 -2.21 -13.92
CA VAL A 86 7.70 -2.15 -12.76
C VAL A 86 9.14 -1.87 -13.21
N TYR A 87 9.63 -2.61 -14.20
CA TYR A 87 10.99 -2.43 -14.71
C TYR A 87 11.22 -1.06 -15.36
N HIS A 88 10.26 -0.57 -16.16
CA HIS A 88 10.42 0.69 -16.88
C HIS A 88 10.16 1.93 -16.04
N HIS A 89 9.21 1.84 -15.10
CA HIS A 89 8.70 3.00 -14.40
C HIS A 89 8.99 3.01 -12.91
N ILE A 90 8.96 1.87 -12.22
CA ILE A 90 9.19 1.81 -10.76
C ILE A 90 10.68 1.71 -10.43
N ALA A 91 11.35 0.64 -10.85
CA ALA A 91 12.72 0.32 -10.41
C ALA A 91 13.73 1.48 -10.57
N PRO A 92 13.74 2.25 -11.69
CA PRO A 92 14.68 3.35 -11.88
C PRO A 92 14.43 4.58 -10.98
N ARG A 93 13.34 4.57 -10.20
CA ARG A 93 12.89 5.70 -9.36
C ARG A 93 12.85 5.33 -7.88
N LEU A 94 13.46 4.21 -7.48
CA LEU A 94 13.57 3.81 -6.07
C LEU A 94 14.83 4.36 -5.39
N GLY A 95 15.59 5.22 -6.07
CA GLY A 95 16.74 5.91 -5.51
C GLY A 95 17.99 5.03 -5.40
N SER A 96 18.94 5.45 -4.57
CA SER A 96 20.22 4.76 -4.39
C SER A 96 20.03 3.38 -3.78
N SER A 97 20.71 2.37 -4.30
CA SER A 97 20.74 1.06 -3.66
C SER A 97 21.49 1.11 -2.33
N PRO A 98 21.24 0.13 -1.43
CA PRO A 98 21.97 0.01 -0.16
C PRO A 98 23.49 -0.01 -0.33
N ARG A 99 24.01 -0.62 -1.41
CA ARG A 99 25.44 -0.65 -1.71
C ARG A 99 25.98 0.75 -2.03
N THR A 100 25.27 1.53 -2.84
CA THR A 100 25.63 2.90 -3.18
C THR A 100 25.56 3.84 -1.96
N LEU A 101 24.61 3.61 -1.05
CA LEU A 101 24.52 4.32 0.23
C LEU A 101 25.69 4.00 1.16
N ALA A 102 26.13 2.74 1.24
CA ALA A 102 27.29 2.34 2.03
C ALA A 102 28.60 3.04 1.59
N LEU A 103 28.65 3.57 0.36
CA LEU A 103 29.76 4.36 -0.18
C LEU A 103 29.71 5.85 0.18
N GLY A 104 28.76 6.27 1.04
CA GLY A 104 28.66 7.64 1.55
C GLY A 104 27.75 8.57 0.75
N SER A 105 26.91 8.03 -0.13
CA SER A 105 25.86 8.81 -0.79
C SER A 105 24.76 9.18 0.22
N ALA A 106 24.22 10.40 0.13
CA ALA A 106 23.10 10.81 0.98
C ALA A 106 21.89 9.87 0.74
N SER A 107 21.31 9.33 1.82
CA SER A 107 20.00 8.69 1.74
C SER A 107 18.96 9.76 1.46
N GLY A 108 18.12 9.52 0.45
CA GLY A 108 16.79 10.12 0.46
C GLY A 108 16.03 9.42 1.58
N ASP A 109 15.58 10.17 2.57
CA ASP A 109 14.79 9.59 3.65
C ASP A 109 13.32 9.56 3.20
N SER A 110 12.79 8.38 2.87
CA SER A 110 11.37 8.19 2.57
C SER A 110 10.57 7.84 3.82
N GLY A 111 9.41 8.47 4.01
CA GLY A 111 8.48 8.16 5.10
C GLY A 111 7.60 6.93 4.88
N LEU A 112 7.80 6.18 3.79
CA LEU A 112 6.96 5.02 3.44
C LEU A 112 7.27 3.75 4.26
N SER A 113 8.46 3.65 4.85
CA SER A 113 8.87 2.47 5.60
C SER A 113 9.91 2.83 6.67
N ILE A 114 10.10 1.94 7.66
CA ILE A 114 11.03 2.16 8.78
C ILE A 114 12.47 2.30 8.29
N ASP A 115 12.85 1.51 7.29
CA ASP A 115 14.22 1.46 6.77
C ASP A 115 14.49 2.48 5.65
N GLY A 116 13.52 3.35 5.34
CA GLY A 116 13.64 4.37 4.31
C GLY A 116 13.45 3.83 2.89
N THR A 117 13.01 2.58 2.71
CA THR A 117 12.68 2.04 1.38
C THR A 117 11.56 2.84 0.71
N HIS A 118 11.80 3.23 -0.54
CA HIS A 118 10.93 4.10 -1.34
C HIS A 118 9.72 3.40 -1.96
N ILE A 119 9.41 2.16 -1.55
CA ILE A 119 8.28 1.38 -2.08
C ILE A 119 7.64 0.55 -0.98
N GLU A 120 6.31 0.49 -1.00
CA GLU A 120 5.48 -0.36 -0.16
C GLU A 120 4.47 -1.10 -1.05
N TYR A 121 4.17 -2.35 -0.73
CA TYR A 121 3.13 -3.14 -1.39
C TYR A 121 1.86 -3.16 -0.55
N SER A 122 0.73 -3.45 -1.16
CA SER A 122 -0.47 -3.80 -0.41
C SER A 122 -1.22 -4.97 -1.01
N TRP A 123 -1.73 -5.81 -0.11
CA TRP A 123 -2.57 -6.96 -0.40
C TRP A 123 -4.00 -6.63 0.05
N ARG A 124 -4.86 -6.27 -0.89
CA ARG A 124 -6.30 -6.13 -0.60
C ARG A 124 -6.91 -7.52 -0.66
N TRP A 125 -7.31 -7.99 0.51
CA TRP A 125 -7.89 -9.32 0.68
C TRP A 125 -9.18 -9.46 -0.11
N ASN A 126 -9.33 -10.62 -0.72
CA ASN A 126 -10.48 -10.96 -1.55
C ASN A 126 -11.80 -10.89 -0.80
N GLU A 127 -12.88 -10.62 -1.51
CA GLU A 127 -14.21 -11.01 -1.08
C GLU A 127 -14.45 -12.49 -1.39
N PRO A 128 -15.47 -13.15 -0.80
CA PRO A 128 -15.80 -14.52 -1.16
C PRO A 128 -15.99 -14.67 -2.68
N GLY A 129 -15.19 -15.54 -3.30
CA GLY A 129 -15.24 -15.80 -4.75
C GLY A 129 -14.46 -14.83 -5.64
N THR A 130 -13.73 -13.86 -5.09
CA THR A 130 -12.83 -12.99 -5.87
C THR A 130 -11.36 -13.33 -5.59
N ARG A 131 -10.44 -12.82 -6.41
CA ARG A 131 -9.00 -12.81 -6.11
C ARG A 131 -8.60 -11.58 -5.27
N PRO A 132 -7.44 -11.58 -4.60
CA PRO A 132 -6.87 -10.39 -3.99
C PRO A 132 -6.44 -9.36 -5.05
N GLU A 133 -6.37 -8.09 -4.64
CA GLU A 133 -5.81 -7.03 -5.47
C GLU A 133 -4.45 -6.59 -4.91
N ILE A 134 -3.46 -6.49 -5.80
CA ILE A 134 -2.10 -6.06 -5.47
C ILE A 134 -2.03 -4.60 -5.89
N ARG A 135 -1.44 -3.79 -5.01
CA ARG A 135 -1.19 -2.38 -5.26
C ARG A 135 0.17 -2.04 -4.72
N THR A 136 0.70 -0.91 -5.13
CA THR A 136 1.93 -0.37 -4.57
C THR A 136 1.80 1.12 -4.37
N VAL A 137 2.50 1.64 -3.38
CA VAL A 137 2.82 3.06 -3.27
C VAL A 137 4.33 3.18 -3.28
N MET A 138 4.82 4.22 -3.95
CA MET A 138 6.23 4.56 -3.99
C MET A 138 6.43 6.06 -3.83
N GLU A 139 7.58 6.45 -3.34
CA GLU A 139 8.07 7.82 -3.40
C GLU A 139 9.12 7.88 -4.52
N PRO A 140 8.74 8.30 -5.74
CA PRO A 140 9.68 8.40 -6.83
C PRO A 140 10.84 9.31 -6.45
N PHE A 141 12.06 8.86 -6.70
CA PHE A 141 13.27 9.55 -6.32
C PHE A 141 14.20 9.73 -7.51
N SER A 142 15.01 10.78 -7.48
CA SER A 142 16.10 11.00 -8.43
C SER A 142 17.32 11.56 -7.71
N ARG A 143 18.47 11.51 -8.37
CA ARG A 143 19.72 12.14 -7.89
C ARG A 143 19.62 13.66 -7.66
N PHE A 144 18.55 14.32 -8.10
CA PHE A 144 18.34 15.75 -7.92
C PHE A 144 17.47 16.09 -6.70
N ALA A 145 16.87 15.09 -6.05
CA ALA A 145 16.05 15.28 -4.87
C ALA A 145 16.84 15.98 -3.75
N GLY A 146 16.23 16.99 -3.14
CA GLY A 146 16.84 17.80 -2.09
C GLY A 146 17.92 18.77 -2.57
N THR A 147 18.25 18.78 -3.86
CA THR A 147 19.21 19.75 -4.45
C THR A 147 18.50 21.01 -4.94
N TYR A 148 19.25 22.01 -5.39
CA TYR A 148 18.69 23.21 -6.06
C TYR A 148 17.79 22.85 -7.27
N MET A 149 18.08 21.73 -7.94
CA MET A 149 17.30 21.29 -9.09
C MET A 149 15.96 20.67 -8.70
N ASP A 150 15.83 20.07 -7.52
CA ASP A 150 14.54 19.56 -7.02
C ASP A 150 14.48 19.57 -5.48
N PRO A 151 14.28 20.75 -4.85
CA PRO A 151 14.33 20.88 -3.40
C PRO A 151 13.30 20.04 -2.62
N LEU A 152 12.20 19.65 -3.28
CA LEU A 152 11.07 18.97 -2.66
C LEU A 152 10.89 17.51 -3.13
N ASN A 153 11.74 17.01 -4.03
CA ASN A 153 11.57 15.68 -4.63
C ASN A 153 10.20 15.49 -5.33
N ILE A 154 9.70 16.51 -6.04
CA ILE A 154 8.38 16.44 -6.71
C ILE A 154 8.54 16.07 -8.19
N LYS A 155 9.69 16.40 -8.80
CA LYS A 155 9.90 16.23 -10.25
C LYS A 155 9.85 14.76 -10.69
N PRO A 156 10.42 13.78 -9.95
CA PRO A 156 10.38 12.38 -10.38
C PRO A 156 8.94 11.84 -10.51
N ALA A 157 8.03 12.27 -9.64
CA ALA A 157 6.61 11.91 -9.73
C ALA A 157 5.95 12.52 -10.97
N ILE A 158 6.21 13.80 -11.24
CA ILE A 158 5.74 14.50 -12.45
C ILE A 158 6.24 13.78 -13.72
N GLU A 159 7.54 13.52 -13.80
CA GLU A 159 8.17 12.87 -14.94
C GLU A 159 7.61 11.47 -15.18
N MET A 160 7.40 10.69 -14.12
CA MET A 160 6.82 9.36 -14.21
C MET A 160 5.40 9.40 -14.79
N LEU A 161 4.51 10.24 -14.24
CA LEU A 161 3.13 10.34 -14.70
C LEU A 161 3.02 10.81 -16.16
N TYR A 162 3.82 11.81 -16.57
CA TYR A 162 3.85 12.22 -17.98
C TYR A 162 4.40 11.11 -18.89
N SER A 163 5.37 10.31 -18.43
CA SER A 163 5.96 9.23 -19.23
C SER A 163 4.99 8.07 -19.52
N ILE A 164 4.02 7.83 -18.62
CA ILE A 164 3.03 6.73 -18.75
C ILE A 164 1.69 7.19 -19.32
N LYS A 165 1.48 8.52 -19.45
CA LYS A 165 0.24 9.09 -19.99
C LYS A 165 -0.12 8.55 -21.39
N PRO A 166 0.83 8.32 -22.34
CA PRO A 166 0.48 7.73 -23.63
C PRO A 166 -0.09 6.31 -23.56
N GLN A 167 0.23 5.55 -22.50
CA GLN A 167 -0.19 4.16 -22.30
C GLN A 167 -1.48 4.06 -21.49
N ILE A 168 -1.79 5.05 -20.66
CA ILE A 168 -2.97 5.05 -19.77
C ILE A 168 -3.95 6.12 -20.23
N GLN A 169 -4.93 5.73 -21.05
CA GLN A 169 -5.88 6.66 -21.67
C GLN A 169 -6.71 7.47 -20.66
N SER A 170 -7.00 6.90 -19.48
CA SER A 170 -7.74 7.60 -18.42
C SER A 170 -6.88 8.61 -17.65
N LEU A 171 -5.55 8.55 -17.75
CA LEU A 171 -4.64 9.40 -16.97
C LEU A 171 -4.80 10.85 -17.35
N ASP A 172 -5.15 11.68 -16.36
CA ASP A 172 -5.29 13.12 -16.51
C ASP A 172 -4.51 13.86 -15.41
N MET A 173 -3.75 14.89 -15.82
CA MET A 173 -2.85 15.62 -14.92
C MET A 173 -3.51 16.85 -14.28
N SER A 174 -4.77 17.16 -14.59
CA SER A 174 -5.43 18.41 -14.15
C SER A 174 -5.49 18.51 -12.63
N LEU A 175 -6.00 17.47 -11.95
CA LEU A 175 -6.05 17.46 -10.48
C LEU A 175 -4.65 17.38 -9.86
N PHE A 176 -3.74 16.60 -10.45
CA PHE A 176 -2.36 16.51 -9.96
C PHE A 176 -1.68 17.88 -9.97
N ASN A 177 -1.70 18.57 -11.11
CA ASN A 177 -1.08 19.88 -11.27
C ASN A 177 -1.75 20.93 -10.37
N HIS A 178 -3.08 20.86 -10.22
CA HIS A 178 -3.83 21.73 -9.31
C HIS A 178 -3.33 21.59 -7.86
N PHE A 179 -3.25 20.37 -7.33
CA PHE A 179 -2.82 20.16 -5.95
C PHE A 179 -1.34 20.48 -5.73
N VAL A 180 -0.47 20.24 -6.72
CA VAL A 180 0.93 20.72 -6.64
C VAL A 180 0.96 22.25 -6.50
N ALA A 181 0.19 22.99 -7.31
CA ALA A 181 0.16 24.44 -7.26
C ALA A 181 -0.45 25.00 -5.95
N LYS A 182 -1.38 24.28 -5.34
CA LYS A 182 -2.02 24.69 -4.08
C LYS A 182 -1.16 24.39 -2.86
N PHE A 183 -0.49 23.23 -2.84
CA PHE A 183 0.22 22.73 -1.67
C PHE A 183 1.69 23.15 -1.57
N TYR A 184 2.30 23.60 -2.67
CA TYR A 184 3.71 24.01 -2.70
C TYR A 184 3.87 25.40 -3.35
N ASP A 185 4.86 26.15 -2.92
CA ASP A 185 5.14 27.50 -3.42
C ASP A 185 5.96 27.47 -4.70
N ALA A 186 5.61 28.28 -5.71
CA ALA A 186 6.33 28.32 -6.98
C ALA A 186 7.85 28.62 -6.85
N ALA A 187 8.26 29.31 -5.79
CA ALA A 187 9.66 29.60 -5.49
C ALA A 187 10.37 28.42 -4.79
N HIS A 188 10.40 27.25 -5.42
CA HIS A 188 10.91 26.01 -4.82
C HIS A 188 12.34 26.12 -4.22
N HIS A 189 13.22 26.96 -4.79
CA HIS A 189 14.58 27.12 -4.27
C HIS A 189 14.63 27.61 -2.81
N LYS A 190 13.63 28.38 -2.36
CA LYS A 190 13.57 28.91 -0.99
C LYS A 190 13.39 27.84 0.06
N TYR A 191 12.91 26.64 -0.28
CA TYR A 191 12.82 25.53 0.69
C TYR A 191 14.18 24.99 1.13
N LEU A 192 15.27 25.35 0.42
CA LEU A 192 16.64 25.06 0.85
C LEU A 192 17.14 26.06 1.91
N GLU A 193 16.46 27.19 2.06
CA GLU A 193 16.79 28.24 3.03
C GLU A 193 16.08 28.02 4.38
N THR A 194 15.19 27.03 4.47
CA THR A 194 14.42 26.72 5.68
C THR A 194 14.58 25.27 6.12
N ASN A 195 14.63 25.07 7.45
CA ASN A 195 14.58 23.76 8.08
C ASN A 195 13.16 23.36 8.50
N GLU A 196 12.14 24.08 8.01
CA GLU A 196 10.73 23.83 8.33
C GLU A 196 10.27 22.57 7.59
N ARG A 197 10.42 21.41 8.26
CA ARG A 197 10.07 20.09 7.74
C ARG A 197 9.32 19.29 8.81
N PRO A 198 8.01 19.49 8.97
CA PRO A 198 7.24 18.58 9.81
C PRO A 198 7.26 17.17 9.20
N ILE A 199 7.14 17.06 7.87
CA ILE A 199 7.03 15.80 7.12
C ILE A 199 8.14 15.74 6.07
N MET A 200 8.76 14.56 5.91
CA MET A 200 9.92 14.35 5.03
C MET A 200 9.53 14.15 3.56
N THR A 201 8.52 13.31 3.31
CA THR A 201 7.97 13.03 1.99
C THR A 201 6.99 14.13 1.56
N ASN A 202 7.06 14.56 0.30
CA ASN A 202 6.11 15.53 -0.27
C ASN A 202 5.09 14.86 -1.21
N VAL A 203 5.55 14.03 -2.16
CA VAL A 203 4.67 13.38 -3.14
C VAL A 203 4.99 11.91 -3.31
N CYS A 204 3.98 11.06 -3.11
CA CYS A 204 4.03 9.64 -3.46
C CYS A 204 3.12 9.33 -4.65
N LEU A 205 3.44 8.28 -5.39
CA LEU A 205 2.57 7.70 -6.40
C LEU A 205 2.10 6.32 -5.98
N GLY A 206 0.80 6.05 -6.14
CA GLY A 206 0.21 4.74 -5.97
C GLY A 206 -0.21 4.14 -7.31
N PHE A 207 -0.19 2.82 -7.42
CA PHE A 207 -0.67 2.10 -8.59
C PHE A 207 -1.54 0.93 -8.15
N GLU A 208 -2.77 0.88 -8.67
CA GLU A 208 -3.66 -0.28 -8.54
C GLU A 208 -3.62 -1.09 -9.83
N PHE A 209 -3.45 -2.41 -9.69
CA PHE A 209 -3.34 -3.32 -10.83
C PHE A 209 -4.65 -4.11 -11.01
N HIS A 210 -5.46 -3.68 -11.97
CA HIS A 210 -6.76 -4.29 -12.26
C HIS A 210 -6.67 -5.15 -13.52
N GLY A 211 -6.08 -6.34 -13.37
CA GLY A 211 -5.73 -7.17 -14.52
C GLY A 211 -4.60 -6.49 -15.29
N ARG A 212 -4.86 -6.07 -16.52
CA ARG A 212 -3.90 -5.32 -17.36
C ARG A 212 -3.98 -3.81 -17.16
N ASP A 213 -5.05 -3.31 -16.56
CA ASP A 213 -5.22 -1.88 -16.33
C ASP A 213 -4.37 -1.43 -15.13
N ILE A 214 -3.62 -0.34 -15.33
CA ILE A 214 -2.80 0.29 -14.30
C ILE A 214 -3.44 1.64 -13.97
N LEU A 215 -3.89 1.79 -12.72
CA LEU A 215 -4.60 2.99 -12.27
C LEU A 215 -3.69 3.81 -11.35
N PRO A 216 -3.15 4.95 -11.82
CA PRO A 216 -2.25 5.78 -11.04
C PRO A 216 -3.00 6.62 -10.01
N LYS A 217 -2.35 6.84 -8.88
CA LYS A 217 -2.77 7.68 -7.76
C LYS A 217 -1.62 8.58 -7.36
N ALA A 218 -1.94 9.72 -6.77
CA ALA A 218 -0.95 10.61 -6.17
C ALA A 218 -1.35 10.95 -4.74
N TYR A 219 -0.37 11.05 -3.87
CA TYR A 219 -0.53 11.45 -2.47
C TYR A 219 0.32 12.68 -2.21
N PHE A 220 -0.26 13.72 -1.62
CA PHE A 220 0.39 14.99 -1.36
C PHE A 220 0.46 15.26 0.14
N PHE A 221 1.65 15.61 0.61
CA PHE A 221 1.92 16.08 1.96
C PHE A 221 2.27 17.57 1.87
N PRO A 222 1.32 18.49 2.12
CA PRO A 222 1.52 19.88 1.81
C PRO A 222 2.62 20.53 2.65
N ARG A 223 3.35 21.45 2.03
CA ARG A 223 4.44 22.18 2.67
C ARG A 223 4.55 23.56 2.04
N LYS A 224 4.26 24.61 2.80
CA LYS A 224 4.45 26.00 2.38
C LYS A 224 5.62 26.68 3.11
N LEU A 225 6.24 27.65 2.48
CA LEU A 225 7.30 28.49 3.07
C LEU A 225 6.73 29.29 4.24
N GLY A 226 7.40 29.25 5.40
CA GLY A 226 6.94 29.90 6.62
C GLY A 226 5.81 29.15 7.35
N GLN A 227 5.46 27.94 6.90
CA GLN A 227 4.49 27.10 7.61
C GLN A 227 5.14 26.52 8.87
N VAL A 228 4.61 26.90 10.03
CA VAL A 228 4.97 26.31 11.32
C VAL A 228 3.99 25.19 11.64
N GLY A 229 4.48 23.97 11.82
CA GLY A 229 3.65 22.80 12.13
C GLY A 229 2.88 22.27 10.91
N LEU A 230 1.72 21.66 11.18
CA LEU A 230 0.89 21.02 10.15
C LEU A 230 0.11 22.04 9.32
N THR A 231 -0.29 21.61 8.12
CA THR A 231 -1.02 22.45 7.18
C THR A 231 -2.37 22.89 7.76
N PRO A 232 -2.62 24.21 7.88
CA PRO A 232 -3.86 24.70 8.46
C PRO A 232 -5.09 24.31 7.62
N MET A 233 -6.25 24.22 8.28
CA MET A 233 -7.48 23.69 7.67
C MET A 233 -7.99 24.52 6.48
N ASP A 234 -7.79 25.84 6.50
CA ASP A 234 -8.19 26.74 5.41
C ASP A 234 -7.45 26.45 4.10
N VAL A 235 -6.18 26.04 4.16
CA VAL A 235 -5.39 25.61 2.98
C VAL A 235 -6.00 24.35 2.35
N TRP A 236 -6.44 23.38 3.16
CA TRP A 236 -7.12 22.18 2.68
C TRP A 236 -8.46 22.50 2.03
N GLU A 237 -9.24 23.38 2.66
CA GLU A 237 -10.55 23.82 2.15
C GLU A 237 -10.40 24.57 0.83
N ASP A 238 -9.50 25.54 0.74
CA ASP A 238 -9.23 26.26 -0.51
C ASP A 238 -8.76 25.30 -1.61
N ALA A 239 -7.80 24.42 -1.32
CA ALA A 239 -7.25 23.50 -2.31
C ALA A 239 -8.33 22.57 -2.89
N ILE A 240 -9.17 21.96 -2.03
CA ILE A 240 -10.20 21.01 -2.46
C ILE A 240 -11.37 21.73 -3.13
N THR A 241 -11.90 22.81 -2.53
CA THR A 241 -13.07 23.51 -3.08
C THR A 241 -12.79 24.19 -4.42
N SER A 242 -11.56 24.66 -4.64
CA SER A 242 -11.16 25.20 -5.94
C SER A 242 -10.87 24.14 -7.00
N ALA A 243 -10.56 22.89 -6.60
CA ALA A 243 -10.42 21.78 -7.53
C ALA A 243 -11.79 21.30 -8.04
N VAL A 244 -12.75 21.22 -7.10
CA VAL A 244 -14.04 20.57 -7.31
C VAL A 244 -15.17 21.41 -6.70
N PRO A 245 -15.58 22.49 -7.41
CA PRO A 245 -16.67 23.34 -6.95
C PRO A 245 -17.94 22.50 -6.74
N ASP A 246 -18.77 22.91 -5.78
CA ASP A 246 -20.10 22.32 -5.56
C ASP A 246 -20.09 20.84 -5.13
N THR A 247 -19.21 20.47 -4.20
CA THR A 247 -19.21 19.14 -3.58
C THR A 247 -19.70 19.19 -2.12
N PRO A 248 -21.02 19.15 -1.83
CA PRO A 248 -21.57 19.24 -0.47
C PRO A 248 -21.00 18.20 0.50
N THR A 249 -20.60 17.04 -0.03
CA THR A 249 -19.96 15.97 0.75
C THR A 249 -18.67 16.45 1.42
N PHE A 250 -17.85 17.26 0.75
CA PHE A 250 -16.65 17.84 1.38
C PHE A 250 -16.99 18.86 2.45
N GLY A 251 -18.03 19.67 2.24
CA GLY A 251 -18.54 20.56 3.30
C GLY A 251 -18.92 19.80 4.58
N ASN A 252 -19.56 18.64 4.44
CA ASN A 252 -19.88 17.77 5.57
C ASN A 252 -18.64 17.16 6.23
N VAL A 253 -17.65 16.75 5.44
CA VAL A 253 -16.36 16.24 5.96
C VAL A 253 -15.64 17.33 6.75
N PHE A 254 -15.53 18.54 6.20
CA PHE A 254 -14.88 19.67 6.84
C PHE A 254 -15.60 20.09 8.13
N SER A 255 -16.94 20.15 8.13
CA SER A 255 -17.73 20.39 9.35
C SER A 255 -17.48 19.32 10.41
N PHE A 256 -17.45 18.05 10.00
CA PHE A 256 -17.17 16.95 10.92
C PHE A 256 -15.78 17.08 11.55
N VAL A 257 -14.73 17.26 10.74
CA VAL A 257 -13.34 17.35 11.22
C VAL A 257 -13.12 18.59 12.10
N LYS A 258 -13.59 19.78 11.67
CA LYS A 258 -13.33 21.04 12.39
C LYS A 258 -14.18 21.23 13.64
N SER A 259 -15.43 20.80 13.62
CA SER A 259 -16.43 21.28 14.57
C SER A 259 -17.06 20.16 15.39
N GLU A 260 -17.29 18.98 14.82
CA GLU A 260 -18.02 17.92 15.51
C GLU A 260 -17.08 16.88 16.14
N ALA A 261 -15.99 16.52 15.48
CA ALA A 261 -14.99 15.62 16.03
C ALA A 261 -14.46 16.12 17.40
N PRO A 262 -14.12 17.41 17.60
CA PRO A 262 -13.72 17.91 18.91
C PRO A 262 -14.79 17.76 20.00
N THR A 263 -16.09 17.90 19.68
CA THR A 263 -17.17 17.73 20.67
C THR A 263 -17.37 16.28 21.08
N LEU A 264 -16.91 15.34 20.25
CA LEU A 264 -16.82 13.92 20.56
C LEU A 264 -15.50 13.52 21.27
N GLY A 265 -14.65 14.50 21.60
CA GLY A 265 -13.34 14.28 22.23
C GLY A 265 -12.27 13.71 21.29
N LEU A 266 -12.46 13.84 19.98
CA LEU A 266 -11.51 13.42 18.96
C LEU A 266 -10.50 14.53 18.65
N THR A 267 -9.32 14.13 18.17
CA THR A 267 -8.20 15.01 17.79
C THR A 267 -7.85 14.91 16.30
N LEU A 268 -8.83 14.52 15.47
CA LEU A 268 -8.68 14.35 14.03
C LEU A 268 -7.96 15.54 13.38
N THR A 269 -6.77 15.27 12.85
CA THR A 269 -5.90 16.28 12.25
C THR A 269 -5.58 15.89 10.81
N PRO A 270 -5.92 16.72 9.81
CA PRO A 270 -5.55 16.48 8.41
C PRO A 270 -4.04 16.39 8.22
N LEU A 271 -3.60 15.47 7.35
CA LEU A 271 -2.17 15.24 7.14
C LEU A 271 -1.75 15.09 5.68
N TRP A 272 -2.52 14.36 4.86
CA TRP A 272 -2.21 14.21 3.44
C TRP A 272 -3.48 14.07 2.59
N LEU A 273 -3.33 14.26 1.28
CA LEU A 273 -4.42 14.11 0.30
C LEU A 273 -4.06 13.07 -0.74
N GLY A 274 -4.92 12.08 -0.94
CA GLY A 274 -4.82 11.15 -2.06
C GLY A 274 -5.78 11.52 -3.19
N ILE A 275 -5.35 11.36 -4.45
CA ILE A 275 -6.22 11.45 -5.63
C ILE A 275 -6.01 10.25 -6.54
N ASP A 276 -7.05 9.88 -7.27
CA ASP A 276 -6.88 9.08 -8.48
C ASP A 276 -6.40 10.02 -9.61
N VAL A 277 -5.28 9.73 -10.28
CA VAL A 277 -4.70 10.57 -11.36
C VAL A 277 -5.35 10.19 -12.69
N VAL A 278 -6.66 10.43 -12.74
CA VAL A 278 -7.52 10.12 -13.88
C VAL A 278 -8.33 11.36 -14.25
N ARG A 279 -9.10 11.27 -15.34
CA ARG A 279 -10.07 12.32 -15.71
C ARG A 279 -10.85 12.80 -14.48
N PRO A 280 -10.96 14.11 -14.23
CA PRO A 280 -11.53 14.63 -13.01
C PRO A 280 -12.90 14.02 -12.68
N GLU A 281 -13.79 13.87 -13.66
CA GLU A 281 -15.14 13.33 -13.47
C GLU A 281 -15.20 11.88 -12.99
N ASP A 282 -14.11 11.13 -13.09
CA ASP A 282 -13.95 9.74 -12.64
C ASP A 282 -13.08 9.65 -11.38
N ALA A 283 -12.46 10.77 -10.96
CA ALA A 283 -11.53 10.81 -9.85
C ALA A 283 -12.25 10.76 -8.50
N ARG A 284 -11.51 10.27 -7.50
CA ARG A 284 -11.85 10.42 -6.09
C ARG A 284 -10.78 11.23 -5.40
N ILE A 285 -11.22 12.01 -4.41
CA ILE A 285 -10.34 12.70 -3.48
C ILE A 285 -10.47 11.99 -2.13
N LYS A 286 -9.32 11.62 -1.56
CA LYS A 286 -9.19 10.94 -0.27
C LYS A 286 -8.53 11.90 0.71
N PHE A 287 -9.31 12.44 1.63
CA PHE A 287 -8.83 13.38 2.63
C PHE A 287 -8.38 12.63 3.88
N TYR A 288 -7.06 12.54 4.09
CA TYR A 288 -6.49 11.75 5.19
C TYR A 288 -6.29 12.60 6.44
N CYS A 289 -6.75 12.05 7.56
CA CYS A 289 -6.57 12.60 8.89
C CYS A 289 -5.94 11.56 9.82
N VAL A 290 -5.19 12.01 10.82
CA VAL A 290 -4.67 11.19 11.90
C VAL A 290 -5.39 11.49 13.22
N GLU A 291 -5.46 10.49 14.10
CA GLU A 291 -6.13 10.54 15.40
C GLU A 291 -5.22 9.94 16.49
N SER A 292 -5.06 10.68 17.59
CA SER A 292 -4.26 10.23 18.74
C SER A 292 -5.01 9.23 19.62
N ARG A 293 -6.35 9.34 19.68
CA ARG A 293 -7.23 8.44 20.42
C ARG A 293 -7.33 7.10 19.70
N THR A 294 -6.89 6.05 20.36
CA THR A 294 -6.77 4.70 19.76
C THR A 294 -7.79 3.72 20.29
N SER A 295 -8.70 4.14 21.17
CA SER A 295 -9.85 3.34 21.60
C SER A 295 -10.73 2.88 20.42
N PHE A 296 -11.42 1.75 20.57
CA PHE A 296 -12.40 1.35 19.55
C PHE A 296 -13.60 2.32 19.48
N ASN A 297 -13.95 2.98 20.58
CA ASN A 297 -14.99 4.01 20.59
C ASN A 297 -14.63 5.19 19.69
N SER A 298 -13.38 5.67 19.66
CA SER A 298 -12.95 6.71 18.71
C SER A 298 -13.02 6.22 17.27
N VAL A 299 -12.56 4.99 16.99
CA VAL A 299 -12.68 4.34 15.67
C VAL A 299 -14.15 4.33 15.20
N ARG A 300 -15.07 3.87 16.06
CA ARG A 300 -16.51 3.84 15.77
C ARG A 300 -17.07 5.23 15.49
N SER A 301 -16.72 6.22 16.30
CA SER A 301 -17.18 7.61 16.12
C SER A 301 -16.74 8.16 14.76
N ILE A 302 -15.52 7.86 14.31
CA ILE A 302 -15.00 8.35 13.03
C ILE A 302 -15.59 7.58 11.85
N LEU A 303 -15.65 6.25 11.91
CA LEU A 303 -16.27 5.42 10.86
C LEU A 303 -17.74 5.76 10.62
N THR A 304 -18.44 6.23 11.66
CA THR A 304 -19.84 6.65 11.56
C THR A 304 -20.00 8.15 11.36
N MET A 305 -18.92 8.94 11.31
CA MET A 305 -18.94 10.41 11.35
C MET A 305 -19.93 10.95 12.41
N GLY A 306 -19.80 10.47 13.66
CA GLY A 306 -20.70 10.85 14.75
C GLY A 306 -22.14 10.36 14.57
N GLY A 307 -22.35 9.25 13.86
CA GLY A 307 -23.67 8.69 13.57
C GLY A 307 -24.31 9.17 12.26
N LYS A 308 -23.67 10.07 11.51
CA LYS A 308 -24.14 10.53 10.19
C LYS A 308 -24.06 9.43 9.11
N ILE A 309 -23.09 8.53 9.22
CA ILE A 309 -22.95 7.35 8.36
C ILE A 309 -23.54 6.16 9.11
N ARG A 310 -24.54 5.53 8.51
CA ARG A 310 -25.12 4.29 9.04
C ARG A 310 -24.18 3.13 8.77
N VAL A 311 -23.60 2.58 9.84
CA VAL A 311 -22.79 1.37 9.81
C VAL A 311 -23.48 0.30 10.65
N SER A 312 -23.63 -0.90 10.12
CA SER A 312 -24.25 -2.01 10.89
C SER A 312 -23.36 -2.42 12.07
N SER A 313 -23.99 -2.86 13.16
CA SER A 313 -23.29 -3.36 14.35
C SER A 313 -22.41 -4.57 14.07
N ASP A 314 -22.80 -5.45 13.15
CA ASP A 314 -21.99 -6.62 12.72
C ASP A 314 -20.64 -6.20 12.13
N LEU A 315 -20.65 -5.25 11.19
CA LEU A 315 -19.42 -4.75 10.55
C LEU A 315 -18.52 -4.00 11.54
N LEU A 316 -19.10 -3.26 12.49
CA LEU A 316 -18.34 -2.66 13.58
C LEU A 316 -17.74 -3.74 14.50
N GLY A 317 -18.51 -4.78 14.83
CA GLY A 317 -18.02 -5.93 15.61
C GLY A 317 -16.83 -6.61 14.93
N LYS A 318 -16.93 -6.90 13.65
CA LYS A 318 -15.85 -7.47 12.83
C LYS A 318 -14.61 -6.57 12.75
N THR A 319 -14.82 -5.25 12.67
CA THR A 319 -13.74 -4.25 12.73
C THR A 319 -13.02 -4.33 14.08
N TRP A 320 -13.77 -4.43 15.17
CA TRP A 320 -13.20 -4.58 16.51
C TRP A 320 -12.45 -5.89 16.71
N GLU A 321 -13.01 -7.00 16.23
CA GLU A 321 -12.37 -8.32 16.29
C GLU A 321 -11.01 -8.33 15.59
N LEU A 322 -10.94 -7.79 14.37
CA LEU A 322 -9.68 -7.73 13.64
C LEU A 322 -8.67 -6.82 14.35
N MET A 323 -9.11 -5.64 14.82
CA MET A 323 -8.28 -4.71 15.56
C MET A 323 -7.70 -5.34 16.84
N LYS A 324 -8.51 -6.08 17.62
CA LYS A 324 -8.02 -6.83 18.78
C LYS A 324 -6.99 -7.88 18.39
N ALA A 325 -7.28 -8.63 17.32
CA ALA A 325 -6.43 -9.73 16.89
C ALA A 325 -5.03 -9.25 16.48
N VAL A 326 -4.94 -8.27 15.57
CA VAL A 326 -3.65 -7.80 15.04
C VAL A 326 -2.84 -7.00 16.07
N CYS A 327 -3.49 -6.43 17.09
CA CYS A 327 -2.84 -5.72 18.20
C CYS A 327 -2.66 -6.60 19.45
N THR A 328 -2.93 -7.92 19.38
CA THR A 328 -2.75 -8.88 20.49
C THR A 328 -3.47 -8.46 21.78
N LEU A 329 -4.68 -7.90 21.66
CA LEU A 329 -5.44 -7.41 22.82
C LEU A 329 -6.17 -8.55 23.55
N PRO A 330 -6.30 -8.49 24.89
CA PRO A 330 -7.15 -9.41 25.65
C PRO A 330 -8.59 -9.46 25.16
N ALA A 331 -9.26 -10.60 25.32
CA ALA A 331 -10.63 -10.80 24.85
C ALA A 331 -11.63 -9.81 25.47
N ASP A 332 -11.41 -9.46 26.74
CA ASP A 332 -12.17 -8.53 27.58
C ASP A 332 -11.65 -7.09 27.56
N PHE A 333 -10.71 -6.75 26.65
CA PHE A 333 -10.18 -5.40 26.56
C PHE A 333 -11.32 -4.39 26.29
N PRO A 334 -11.42 -3.31 27.09
CA PRO A 334 -12.54 -2.37 27.02
C PRO A 334 -12.47 -1.46 25.78
N GLN A 335 -13.63 -1.18 25.17
CA GLN A 335 -13.70 -0.43 23.90
C GLN A 335 -13.43 1.07 24.04
N ASP A 336 -13.51 1.64 25.24
CA ASP A 336 -13.28 3.04 25.55
C ASP A 336 -11.83 3.36 25.95
N LYS A 337 -10.99 2.35 26.10
CA LYS A 337 -9.59 2.49 26.47
C LYS A 337 -8.70 2.58 25.24
N ASP A 338 -7.75 3.51 25.26
CA ASP A 338 -6.69 3.59 24.25
C ASP A 338 -5.80 2.36 24.27
N LEU A 339 -5.29 1.97 23.10
CA LEU A 339 -4.46 0.78 22.95
C LEU A 339 -3.09 0.99 23.61
N PRO A 340 -2.56 -0.04 24.31
CA PRO A 340 -1.16 -0.02 24.68
C PRO A 340 -0.29 -0.06 23.42
N ARG A 341 0.87 0.60 23.47
CA ARG A 341 1.90 0.40 22.44
C ARG A 341 2.38 -1.05 22.46
N ALA A 342 2.97 -1.48 21.37
CA ALA A 342 3.49 -2.83 21.23
C ALA A 342 4.50 -3.17 22.35
N PRO A 343 4.65 -4.47 22.70
CA PRO A 343 5.71 -4.91 23.62
C PRO A 343 7.08 -4.41 23.14
N GLN A 344 7.90 -3.93 24.06
CA GLN A 344 9.25 -3.40 23.75
C GLN A 344 9.27 -2.21 22.76
N TYR A 345 8.16 -1.47 22.62
CA TYR A 345 8.14 -0.23 21.85
C TYR A 345 9.17 0.77 22.40
N ASN A 346 10.05 1.24 21.52
CA ASN A 346 11.05 2.25 21.81
C ASN A 346 10.82 3.47 20.91
N ILE A 347 10.47 4.60 21.53
CA ILE A 347 10.18 5.84 20.82
C ILE A 347 11.33 6.33 19.92
N SER A 348 12.58 6.01 20.26
CA SER A 348 13.75 6.45 19.49
C SER A 348 13.98 5.64 18.20
N THR A 349 13.46 4.39 18.15
CA THR A 349 13.66 3.46 17.03
C THR A 349 12.37 3.15 16.28
N ASP A 350 11.25 3.04 17.00
CA ASP A 350 9.91 2.79 16.46
C ASP A 350 9.10 4.09 16.24
N GLY A 351 9.43 5.18 16.93
CA GLY A 351 8.69 6.46 16.85
C GLY A 351 9.17 7.39 15.75
N VAL A 352 9.70 6.85 14.65
CA VAL A 352 10.45 7.60 13.66
C VAL A 352 9.52 8.22 12.62
N ASP A 353 8.96 9.36 12.95
CA ASP A 353 8.89 10.46 11.99
C ASP A 353 9.26 11.78 12.70
N THR A 354 9.67 12.78 11.91
CA THR A 354 10.02 14.12 12.43
C THR A 354 8.82 14.87 13.02
N ALA A 355 7.60 14.37 12.82
CA ALA A 355 6.35 15.00 13.25
C ALA A 355 5.76 14.41 14.55
N GLY A 356 6.26 13.26 15.02
CA GLY A 356 5.65 12.47 16.09
C GLY A 356 4.27 11.90 15.75
N LEU A 357 3.94 11.74 14.47
CA LEU A 357 2.62 11.29 13.98
C LEU A 357 2.61 9.79 13.67
N TRP A 358 3.79 9.20 13.52
CA TRP A 358 3.96 7.77 13.38
C TRP A 358 3.41 7.03 14.62
N GLY A 359 2.57 6.03 14.35
CA GLY A 359 1.82 5.32 15.37
C GLY A 359 0.49 5.94 15.76
N MET A 360 0.05 7.04 15.15
CA MET A 360 -1.35 7.48 15.25
C MET A 360 -2.24 6.65 14.32
N PHE A 361 -3.52 6.54 14.66
CA PHE A 361 -4.49 5.93 13.75
C PHE A 361 -4.77 6.87 12.59
N ALA A 362 -4.75 6.35 11.37
CA ALA A 362 -5.06 7.13 10.19
C ALA A 362 -6.46 6.79 9.66
N TYR A 363 -7.11 7.78 9.08
CA TYR A 363 -8.41 7.65 8.44
C TYR A 363 -8.38 8.42 7.14
N TYR A 364 -9.13 7.98 6.14
CA TYR A 364 -9.50 8.88 5.06
C TYR A 364 -11.00 8.89 4.81
N PHE A 365 -11.45 10.05 4.36
CA PHE A 365 -12.78 10.27 3.79
C PHE A 365 -12.67 10.18 2.27
N ASP A 366 -13.26 9.15 1.67
CA ASP A 366 -13.32 8.93 0.22
C ASP A 366 -14.51 9.67 -0.37
N VAL A 367 -14.26 10.57 -1.30
CA VAL A 367 -15.30 11.33 -2.00
C VAL A 367 -15.05 11.23 -3.50
N GLY A 368 -15.92 10.49 -4.19
CA GLY A 368 -15.99 10.57 -5.65
C GLY A 368 -16.59 11.89 -6.11
N LEU A 369 -16.08 12.46 -7.21
CA LEU A 369 -16.56 13.78 -7.65
C LEU A 369 -18.03 13.79 -8.10
N ARG A 370 -18.57 12.62 -8.46
CA ARG A 370 -20.01 12.44 -8.78
C ARG A 370 -20.83 11.97 -7.58
N GLN A 371 -20.20 11.64 -6.45
CA GLN A 371 -20.86 11.08 -5.30
C GLN A 371 -21.76 12.13 -4.66
N LYS A 372 -23.02 11.73 -4.40
CA LYS A 372 -23.96 12.53 -3.61
C LYS A 372 -24.19 11.82 -2.29
N GLY A 373 -24.08 12.55 -1.18
CA GLY A 373 -24.35 12.02 0.16
C GLY A 373 -23.11 12.01 1.05
N SER A 374 -22.97 10.97 1.87
CA SER A 374 -21.85 10.83 2.81
C SER A 374 -20.61 10.22 2.13
N PRO A 375 -19.39 10.55 2.59
CA PRO A 375 -18.18 9.89 2.13
C PRO A 375 -18.16 8.42 2.58
N ASP A 376 -17.32 7.61 1.94
CA ASP A 376 -16.89 6.36 2.57
C ASP A 376 -15.72 6.67 3.53
N VAL A 377 -15.61 5.93 4.64
CA VAL A 377 -14.51 6.12 5.61
C VAL A 377 -13.66 4.86 5.67
N LYS A 378 -12.35 5.03 5.49
CA LYS A 378 -11.37 3.96 5.69
C LYS A 378 -10.53 4.24 6.92
N PHE A 379 -10.33 3.21 7.74
CA PHE A 379 -9.55 3.24 8.97
C PHE A 379 -8.25 2.44 8.79
N TYR A 380 -7.16 2.91 9.39
CA TYR A 380 -5.82 2.34 9.35
C TYR A 380 -5.24 2.18 10.76
N ILE A 381 -4.80 0.97 11.06
CA ILE A 381 -4.02 0.64 12.25
C ILE A 381 -2.54 0.57 11.81
N PRO A 382 -1.63 1.36 12.41
CA PRO A 382 -0.19 1.21 12.19
C PRO A 382 0.32 0.02 13.00
N VAL A 383 0.10 -1.20 12.51
CA VAL A 383 0.36 -2.43 13.29
C VAL A 383 1.83 -2.59 13.66
N CYS A 384 2.77 -1.93 12.97
CA CYS A 384 4.17 -1.86 13.39
C CYS A 384 4.39 -1.17 14.76
N HIS A 385 3.43 -0.39 15.27
CA HIS A 385 3.48 0.24 16.60
C HIS A 385 2.64 -0.47 17.67
N TYR A 386 1.81 -1.43 17.29
CA TYR A 386 0.79 -2.02 18.17
C TYR A 386 0.79 -3.56 18.21
N GLY A 387 1.18 -4.23 17.12
CA GLY A 387 1.32 -5.68 17.07
C GLY A 387 2.59 -6.16 17.77
N ALA A 388 2.68 -7.45 18.07
CA ALA A 388 3.84 -8.02 18.77
C ALA A 388 5.08 -8.09 17.86
N ASP A 389 4.97 -8.85 16.78
CA ASP A 389 5.97 -9.05 15.72
C ASP A 389 5.24 -9.37 14.39
N ASP A 390 5.96 -9.42 13.28
CA ASP A 390 5.34 -9.62 11.96
C ASP A 390 4.71 -11.01 11.78
N GLU A 391 5.19 -12.05 12.47
CA GLU A 391 4.60 -13.39 12.43
C GLU A 391 3.27 -13.42 13.18
N ALA A 392 3.20 -12.82 14.37
CA ALA A 392 1.99 -12.70 15.17
C ALA A 392 0.92 -11.88 14.43
N ILE A 393 1.29 -10.77 13.80
CA ILE A 393 0.39 -9.93 13.00
C ILE A 393 -0.19 -10.73 11.83
N ALA A 394 0.67 -11.39 11.04
CA ALA A 394 0.24 -12.21 9.90
C ALA A 394 -0.65 -13.38 10.35
N THR A 395 -0.31 -14.04 11.45
CA THR A 395 -1.10 -15.15 12.03
C THR A 395 -2.49 -14.69 12.45
N ALA A 396 -2.58 -13.60 13.19
CA ALA A 396 -3.85 -13.04 13.65
C ALA A 396 -4.74 -12.62 12.48
N LEU A 397 -4.17 -11.92 11.49
CA LEU A 397 -4.86 -11.48 10.29
C LEU A 397 -5.38 -12.67 9.47
N THR A 398 -4.52 -13.64 9.18
CA THR A 398 -4.88 -14.79 8.34
C THR A 398 -5.89 -15.69 9.03
N LYS A 399 -5.78 -15.89 10.34
CA LYS A 399 -6.82 -16.56 11.14
C LYS A 399 -8.16 -15.82 11.02
N TRP A 400 -8.17 -14.50 11.17
CA TRP A 400 -9.39 -13.72 11.04
C TRP A 400 -10.03 -13.86 9.65
N MET A 401 -9.21 -13.93 8.59
CA MET A 401 -9.70 -14.19 7.22
C MET A 401 -10.37 -15.55 7.11
N VAL A 402 -9.77 -16.61 7.67
CA VAL A 402 -10.37 -17.96 7.69
C VAL A 402 -11.70 -17.96 8.45
N ASP A 403 -11.70 -17.40 9.66
CA ASP A 403 -12.88 -17.37 10.55
C ASP A 403 -14.05 -16.58 9.92
N ASN A 404 -13.76 -15.66 8.99
CA ASN A 404 -14.74 -14.87 8.25
C ASN A 404 -15.01 -15.39 6.82
N GLY A 405 -14.64 -16.64 6.50
CA GLY A 405 -14.94 -17.28 5.21
C GLY A 405 -14.14 -16.76 4.02
N ARG A 406 -13.02 -16.08 4.28
CA ARG A 406 -12.12 -15.44 3.31
C ARG A 406 -10.72 -16.07 3.30
N GLY A 407 -10.63 -17.35 3.68
CA GLY A 407 -9.38 -18.08 3.82
C GLY A 407 -8.71 -18.52 2.52
N GLN A 408 -9.33 -18.28 1.35
CA GLN A 408 -8.90 -18.90 0.08
C GLN A 408 -7.44 -18.56 -0.30
N TYR A 409 -6.96 -17.39 0.11
CA TYR A 409 -5.64 -16.88 -0.26
C TYR A 409 -4.67 -16.76 0.91
N VAL A 410 -4.97 -17.38 2.06
CA VAL A 410 -4.13 -17.32 3.26
C VAL A 410 -2.77 -17.98 3.03
N ASP A 411 -2.74 -19.17 2.44
CA ASP A 411 -1.48 -19.88 2.18
C ASP A 411 -0.63 -19.13 1.16
N ALA A 412 -1.26 -18.58 0.13
CA ALA A 412 -0.60 -17.76 -0.90
C ALA A 412 -0.03 -16.45 -0.34
N TYR A 413 -0.73 -15.83 0.63
CA TYR A 413 -0.21 -14.68 1.36
C TYR A 413 1.03 -15.04 2.19
N TRP A 414 0.98 -16.15 2.95
CA TRP A 414 2.13 -16.65 3.70
C TRP A 414 3.33 -16.99 2.81
N GLN A 415 3.09 -17.63 1.67
CA GLN A 415 4.14 -17.88 0.68
C GLN A 415 4.75 -16.58 0.17
N SER A 416 3.92 -15.57 -0.11
CA SER A 416 4.41 -14.26 -0.55
C SER A 416 5.31 -13.61 0.50
N LEU A 417 4.92 -13.63 1.78
CA LEU A 417 5.75 -13.08 2.86
C LEU A 417 7.12 -13.75 2.94
N ARG A 418 7.18 -15.08 2.84
CA ARG A 418 8.46 -15.84 2.88
C ARG A 418 9.38 -15.50 1.71
N GLU A 419 8.81 -15.27 0.53
CA GLU A 419 9.58 -14.96 -0.68
C GLU A 419 10.03 -13.49 -0.73
N ILE A 420 9.25 -12.54 -0.21
CA ILE A 420 9.61 -11.11 -0.23
C ILE A 420 10.48 -10.68 0.97
N ILE A 421 10.39 -11.38 2.11
CA ILE A 421 11.21 -11.15 3.33
C ILE A 421 12.13 -12.35 3.60
N PRO A 422 13.12 -12.63 2.72
CA PRO A 422 14.01 -13.78 2.92
C PRO A 422 15.15 -13.52 3.91
N HIS A 423 15.38 -12.26 4.29
CA HIS A 423 16.59 -11.83 5.01
C HIS A 423 16.50 -11.93 6.54
N ARG A 424 15.31 -12.21 7.09
CA ARG A 424 15.08 -12.41 8.52
C ARG A 424 13.83 -13.25 8.76
N GLU A 425 13.71 -13.86 9.94
CA GLU A 425 12.45 -14.45 10.36
C GLU A 425 11.44 -13.36 10.75
N LEU A 426 10.15 -13.59 10.48
CA LEU A 426 9.09 -12.62 10.78
C LEU A 426 8.86 -12.42 12.30
N ARG A 427 9.20 -13.42 13.11
CA ARG A 427 9.14 -13.34 14.58
C ARG A 427 10.26 -12.49 15.22
N GLU A 428 11.28 -12.09 14.44
CA GLU A 428 12.43 -11.37 14.99
C GLU A 428 12.13 -9.92 15.34
N SER A 429 11.28 -9.25 14.55
CA SER A 429 10.97 -7.83 14.70
C SER A 429 9.67 -7.47 13.99
N ARG A 430 9.26 -6.21 14.16
CA ARG A 430 8.19 -5.54 13.40
C ARG A 430 8.80 -4.73 12.26
N GLY A 431 7.96 -4.35 11.30
CA GLY A 431 8.33 -3.40 10.25
C GLY A 431 7.96 -3.87 8.85
N VAL A 432 7.69 -5.16 8.66
CA VAL A 432 7.14 -5.67 7.40
C VAL A 432 5.68 -5.24 7.28
N HIS A 433 4.87 -5.48 8.30
CA HIS A 433 3.48 -5.03 8.33
C HIS A 433 3.43 -3.59 8.87
N MET A 434 3.37 -2.62 7.96
CA MET A 434 3.25 -1.22 8.31
C MET A 434 1.83 -0.90 8.78
N TRP A 435 0.84 -1.29 7.97
CA TRP A 435 -0.56 -0.96 8.21
C TRP A 435 -1.48 -2.15 7.96
N VAL A 436 -2.55 -2.21 8.75
CA VAL A 436 -3.77 -2.97 8.41
C VAL A 436 -4.91 -1.98 8.35
N SER A 437 -5.72 -2.06 7.31
CA SER A 437 -6.82 -1.12 7.10
C SER A 437 -8.15 -1.80 6.86
N MET A 438 -9.21 -1.12 7.27
CA MET A 438 -10.59 -1.55 7.11
C MET A 438 -11.42 -0.43 6.50
N MET A 439 -12.19 -0.76 5.46
CA MET A 439 -13.15 0.16 4.84
C MET A 439 -14.51 -0.52 4.82
N ILE A 440 -15.54 0.20 5.28
CA ILE A 440 -16.92 -0.26 5.14
C ILE A 440 -17.51 0.45 3.93
N GLN A 441 -17.80 -0.31 2.89
CA GLN A 441 -18.33 0.21 1.64
C GLN A 441 -19.37 -0.78 1.09
N GLY A 442 -20.52 -0.28 0.67
CA GLY A 442 -21.57 -1.11 0.07
C GLY A 442 -22.06 -2.25 0.97
N GLY A 443 -22.04 -2.05 2.29
CA GLY A 443 -22.43 -3.09 3.27
C GLY A 443 -21.40 -4.20 3.47
N LYS A 444 -20.16 -4.03 2.97
CA LYS A 444 -19.07 -5.01 3.07
C LYS A 444 -17.87 -4.42 3.79
N LEU A 445 -17.13 -5.29 4.49
CA LEU A 445 -15.86 -4.94 5.14
C LEU A 445 -14.68 -5.32 4.23
N GLN A 446 -14.07 -4.32 3.62
CA GLN A 446 -12.84 -4.49 2.86
C GLN A 446 -11.65 -4.40 3.82
N VAL A 447 -10.69 -5.32 3.65
CA VAL A 447 -9.48 -5.38 4.47
C VAL A 447 -8.27 -5.30 3.55
N THR A 448 -7.27 -4.51 3.92
CA THR A 448 -6.02 -4.38 3.16
C THR A 448 -4.84 -4.38 4.12
N THR A 449 -3.82 -5.17 3.79
CA THR A 449 -2.55 -5.21 4.51
C THR A 449 -1.46 -4.54 3.70
N TYR A 450 -0.63 -3.75 4.34
CA TYR A 450 0.45 -2.98 3.72
C TYR A 450 1.79 -3.55 4.18
N ILE A 451 2.65 -3.84 3.20
CA ILE A 451 3.87 -4.61 3.37
C ILE A 451 5.07 -3.79 2.90
N ALA A 452 5.96 -3.45 3.82
CA ALA A 452 7.26 -2.89 3.50
C ALA A 452 8.23 -4.03 3.15
N PRO A 453 8.91 -3.97 2.00
CA PRO A 453 9.84 -5.02 1.57
C PRO A 453 11.20 -4.96 2.24
N GLU A 454 11.46 -3.94 3.08
CA GLU A 454 12.71 -3.81 3.82
C GLU A 454 13.95 -3.85 2.90
N GLY A 455 13.93 -2.97 1.90
CA GLY A 455 14.95 -2.91 0.85
C GLY A 455 16.33 -2.44 1.32
N HIS A 456 16.38 -1.63 2.37
CA HIS A 456 17.60 -1.14 3.01
C HIS A 456 17.93 -1.87 4.32
N HIS A 457 17.13 -2.85 4.73
CA HIS A 457 17.37 -3.60 5.94
C HIS A 457 18.77 -4.26 5.96
N PRO A 458 19.60 -4.07 7.01
CA PRO A 458 21.00 -4.50 7.03
C PRO A 458 21.22 -6.00 6.75
N LYS A 459 20.33 -6.85 7.25
CA LYS A 459 20.39 -8.31 7.03
C LYS A 459 20.18 -8.73 5.56
N ARG A 460 19.53 -7.90 4.71
CA ARG A 460 19.38 -8.19 3.27
C ARG A 460 20.72 -8.15 2.53
N HIS A 461 21.72 -7.51 3.12
CA HIS A 461 23.05 -7.25 2.54
C HIS A 461 24.17 -8.05 3.21
N GLY A 462 23.86 -9.17 3.86
CA GLY A 462 24.86 -10.00 4.53
C GLY A 462 25.53 -9.33 5.73
N GLY A 463 24.90 -8.29 6.32
CA GLY A 463 25.37 -7.67 7.55
C GLY A 463 26.60 -6.76 7.39
N VAL A 464 26.90 -6.25 6.20
CA VAL A 464 28.01 -5.30 5.99
C VAL A 464 27.73 -4.00 6.77
N GLN A 465 28.40 -3.86 7.93
CA GLN A 465 28.24 -2.77 8.92
C GLN A 465 28.83 -1.41 8.47
N GLY A 466 28.82 -1.09 7.18
CA GLY A 466 29.27 0.22 6.69
C GLY A 466 28.17 1.28 6.84
N ALA A 467 28.34 2.23 7.77
CA ALA A 467 27.49 3.43 7.97
C ALA A 467 26.00 3.23 8.36
N HIS A 468 25.56 2.02 8.72
CA HIS A 468 24.15 1.74 9.01
C HIS A 468 23.76 1.68 10.50
N ARG A 469 24.48 2.35 11.42
CA ARG A 469 24.11 2.27 12.86
C ARG A 469 22.71 2.83 13.16
N GLU A 470 22.31 3.91 12.48
CA GLU A 470 21.00 4.53 12.71
C GLU A 470 19.85 3.73 12.09
N ILE A 471 19.99 3.23 10.86
CA ILE A 471 18.98 2.37 10.21
C ILE A 471 18.89 1.02 10.92
N ALA A 472 20.03 0.43 11.32
CA ALA A 472 20.02 -0.82 12.08
C ALA A 472 19.30 -0.65 13.42
N ALA A 473 19.58 0.42 14.19
CA ALA A 473 18.88 0.68 15.45
C ALA A 473 17.35 0.81 15.24
N ARG A 474 16.92 1.51 14.19
CA ARG A 474 15.49 1.70 13.85
C ARG A 474 14.77 0.39 13.51
N VAL A 475 15.44 -0.50 12.78
CA VAL A 475 14.80 -1.70 12.21
C VAL A 475 14.98 -2.95 13.09
N THR A 476 16.09 -3.05 13.82
CA THR A 476 16.40 -4.23 14.66
C THR A 476 16.05 -4.06 16.13
N GLY A 477 15.61 -2.86 16.55
CA GLY A 477 15.25 -2.57 17.94
C GLY A 477 16.40 -2.73 18.94
N GLN A 478 17.66 -2.59 18.49
CA GLN A 478 18.87 -2.67 19.32
C GLN A 478 19.40 -1.29 19.70
#